data_AF-A0A9X2FFW7-F1
#
_entry.id   AF-A0A9X2FFW7-F1
#
_cell.length_a   1.000
_cell.length_b   1.000
_cell.length_c   1.000
_cell.angle_alpha   90.00
_cell.angle_beta   90.00
_cell.angle_gamma   90.00
#
_symmetry.space_group_name_H-M   'P 1'
#
loop_
_entity.id
_entity.type
_entity.pdbx_description
1 polymer ?
#
loop_
_entity_poly.entity_id
_entity_poly.type
_entity_poly.pdbx_seq_one_letter_code
_entity_poly.pdbx_strand_id
1 'polypeptide(L)'
;MGGIRVILSAVFFQLVSVAIGQTLPSGTINVPPTLVGNNESIHSSTTLNVLATGQVGSNFKAGLDNGSSSNVIVNVNGGTIGSGLRANSGSQINVVSGEVGSLEIRPGAVANISGGEVGGVQIYAGGTMLLSGGSLASVSGATSGVEIVISGGSIGDTDLLSGMQFFGGEFRMNGAEIAGGSVLVPSGSLLSGTLEDGSIFALSGMWQIQVPLNETTVPAISSTPIVADQGTLYLDQLRPGESLVVKDGGVVNESFFGYLTAIGATIGLEGGQMRGAYNLIDSDLDIDQGLVEFYDASYGSTVNQTGGVVRNAFAQQGGIVTMSGGTLQNGINASAGSAINISGGTVGGHSYLYEDSEVNVSGGQLGEIHVLTDSLSISGGHINALDAWRNSVVNISGGTFGDSFEAALESTVNFSGTSFAIDGVPIQELQLGNPLEIAQRDVTLSGFLADGSPISFLLSSSGTASSSVFSPYAVITVTLVEPETIPGDYNSDGIVNLADYTVWRNNLGATGASLAADGNGDSVVDAADYGVWKEHFGQSASGSAGAITTVPEPGAEGLLLLALAMLAVATRLPGSKQ
;
A
#
# COMPACT_ATOMS: atom_id res chain seq x y z
N MET A 1 85.76 -13.35 19.99
CA MET A 1 85.66 -12.05 20.70
C MET A 1 85.11 -11.06 19.68
N GLY A 2 83.80 -10.83 19.52
CA GLY A 2 82.80 -10.57 20.54
C GLY A 2 82.44 -9.07 20.50
N GLY A 3 82.02 -8.57 19.34
CA GLY A 3 81.62 -7.17 19.16
C GLY A 3 80.10 -7.05 19.23
N ILE A 4 79.62 -6.57 20.38
CA ILE A 4 78.21 -6.34 20.71
C ILE A 4 77.63 -5.30 19.73
N ARG A 5 76.61 -5.70 18.96
CA ARG A 5 75.73 -4.78 18.25
C ARG A 5 74.69 -4.26 19.25
N VAL A 6 74.81 -3.00 19.64
CA VAL A 6 73.76 -2.28 20.37
C VAL A 6 72.64 -1.98 19.38
N ILE A 7 71.52 -2.67 19.51
CA ILE A 7 70.27 -2.32 18.86
C ILE A 7 69.68 -1.16 19.68
N LEU A 8 69.83 0.08 19.20
CA LEU A 8 68.99 1.17 19.69
C LEU A 8 67.58 0.93 19.16
N SER A 9 66.71 0.41 20.03
CA SER A 9 65.27 0.41 19.82
C SER A 9 64.79 1.86 19.87
N ALA A 10 64.56 2.46 18.70
CA ALA A 10 63.84 3.71 18.60
C ALA A 10 62.36 3.40 18.86
N VAL A 11 61.95 3.61 20.11
CA VAL A 11 60.54 3.69 20.48
C VAL A 11 59.95 4.86 19.70
N PHE A 12 59.23 4.57 18.62
CA PHE A 12 58.34 5.52 17.98
C PHE A 12 57.21 5.80 18.98
N PHE A 13 57.31 6.91 19.72
CA PHE A 13 56.15 7.50 20.36
C PHE A 13 55.19 7.90 19.25
N GLN A 14 54.15 7.09 19.05
CA GLN A 14 52.98 7.49 18.28
C GLN A 14 52.28 8.56 19.13
N LEU A 15 52.66 9.82 18.91
CA LEU A 15 51.87 10.96 19.35
C LEU A 15 50.49 10.76 18.72
N VAL A 16 49.53 10.29 19.53
CA VAL A 16 48.12 10.55 19.26
C VAL A 16 47.95 12.05 19.47
N SER A 17 48.27 12.84 18.45
CA SER A 17 47.84 14.22 18.39
C SER A 17 46.32 14.16 18.29
N VAL A 18 45.63 14.50 19.37
CA VAL A 18 44.26 15.02 19.26
C VAL A 18 44.38 16.22 18.34
N ALA A 19 43.97 16.08 17.08
CA ALA A 19 43.97 17.18 16.13
C ALA A 19 43.02 18.25 16.67
N ILE A 20 43.59 19.26 17.32
CA ILE A 20 42.88 20.52 17.59
C ILE A 20 42.63 21.10 16.21
N GLY A 21 41.36 21.19 15.82
CA GLY A 21 40.98 21.75 14.53
C GLY A 21 41.60 23.13 14.35
N GLN A 22 42.16 23.40 13.17
CA GLN A 22 42.81 24.66 12.85
C GLN A 22 41.89 25.54 12.01
N THR A 23 42.09 26.85 12.13
CA THR A 23 41.52 27.80 11.18
C THR A 23 42.42 27.86 9.94
N LEU A 24 41.83 27.56 8.79
CA LEU A 24 42.49 27.64 7.49
C LEU A 24 42.72 29.10 7.07
N PRO A 25 43.76 29.36 6.25
CA PRO A 25 44.07 30.72 5.80
C PRO A 25 42.94 31.31 4.94
N SER A 26 42.76 32.64 5.02
CA SER A 26 41.78 33.35 4.20
C SER A 26 42.08 33.28 2.71
N GLY A 27 41.04 33.39 1.88
CA GLY A 27 41.13 33.33 0.41
C GLY A 27 40.40 32.12 -0.15
N THR A 28 40.83 31.65 -1.33
CA THR A 28 40.23 30.46 -1.96
C THR A 28 41.00 29.21 -1.60
N ILE A 29 40.29 28.21 -1.06
CA ILE A 29 40.82 26.91 -0.66
C ILE A 29 40.14 25.86 -1.52
N ASN A 30 40.91 25.02 -2.22
CA ASN A 30 40.38 23.90 -2.99
C ASN A 30 40.74 22.57 -2.32
N VAL A 31 39.76 21.69 -2.22
CA VAL A 31 39.90 20.35 -1.65
C VAL A 31 39.49 19.35 -2.74
N PRO A 32 40.43 18.59 -3.35
CA PRO A 32 41.90 18.65 -3.22
C PRO A 32 42.54 19.90 -3.87
N PRO A 33 43.85 20.18 -3.62
CA PRO A 33 44.81 19.35 -2.88
C PRO A 33 44.90 19.65 -1.38
N THR A 34 44.21 20.68 -0.88
CA THR A 34 44.23 20.98 0.55
C THR A 34 43.58 19.82 1.32
N LEU A 35 44.28 19.31 2.33
CA LEU A 35 43.72 18.36 3.28
C LEU A 35 43.00 19.15 4.36
N VAL A 36 41.72 18.86 4.57
CA VAL A 36 40.91 19.51 5.60
C VAL A 36 40.42 18.42 6.55
N GLY A 37 40.98 18.40 7.75
CA GLY A 37 40.66 17.42 8.79
C GLY A 37 39.41 17.78 9.59
N ASN A 38 39.20 17.03 10.67
CA ASN A 38 38.07 17.25 11.57
C ASN A 38 38.24 18.54 12.38
N ASN A 39 37.11 19.19 12.69
CA ASN A 39 37.00 20.39 13.53
C ASN A 39 37.68 21.65 12.97
N GLU A 40 38.10 21.64 11.70
CA GLU A 40 38.71 22.81 11.06
C GLU A 40 37.69 23.92 10.77
N SER A 41 38.17 25.14 10.54
CA SER A 41 37.29 26.29 10.26
C SER A 41 37.82 27.22 9.17
N ILE A 42 36.92 27.96 8.54
CA ILE A 42 37.22 29.12 7.69
C ILE A 42 36.48 30.34 8.23
N HIS A 43 37.07 31.54 8.11
CA HIS A 43 36.47 32.79 8.59
C HIS A 43 36.29 33.79 7.43
N SER A 44 36.07 35.07 7.73
CA SER A 44 35.71 36.11 6.77
C SER A 44 36.55 36.12 5.49
N SER A 45 35.91 36.43 4.36
CA SER A 45 36.54 36.54 3.03
C SER A 45 37.25 35.25 2.59
N THR A 46 36.64 34.10 2.88
CA THR A 46 37.19 32.79 2.53
C THR A 46 36.18 31.97 1.75
N THR A 47 36.63 31.34 0.68
CA THR A 47 35.85 30.38 -0.11
C THR A 47 36.51 29.02 -0.02
N LEU A 48 35.80 28.02 0.48
CA LEU A 48 36.18 26.61 0.39
C LEU A 48 35.45 25.96 -0.78
N ASN A 49 36.18 25.37 -1.72
CA ASN A 49 35.62 24.55 -2.79
C ASN A 49 35.98 23.09 -2.53
N VAL A 50 34.97 22.27 -2.23
CA VAL A 50 35.08 20.82 -2.21
C VAL A 50 34.80 20.32 -3.62
N LEU A 51 35.84 19.83 -4.26
CA LEU A 51 35.84 19.32 -5.63
C LEU A 51 35.63 17.80 -5.62
N ALA A 52 35.49 17.20 -6.79
CA ALA A 52 35.43 15.75 -6.94
C ALA A 52 36.61 15.07 -6.21
N THR A 53 36.29 13.99 -5.47
CA THR A 53 37.19 13.22 -4.58
C THR A 53 37.77 13.98 -3.39
N GLY A 54 37.44 15.26 -3.22
CA GLY A 54 37.80 16.04 -2.04
C GLY A 54 37.15 15.50 -0.77
N GLN A 55 37.86 15.57 0.34
CA GLN A 55 37.37 15.14 1.65
C GLN A 55 37.62 16.24 2.67
N VAL A 56 36.55 16.68 3.32
CA VAL A 56 36.55 17.58 4.47
C VAL A 56 36.08 16.78 5.68
N GLY A 57 36.85 16.84 6.77
CA GLY A 57 36.49 16.18 8.02
C GLY A 57 35.20 16.68 8.66
N SER A 58 34.73 15.95 9.67
CA SER A 58 33.54 16.29 10.45
C SER A 58 33.72 17.56 11.28
N ASN A 59 32.61 18.16 11.70
CA ASN A 59 32.54 19.36 12.55
C ASN A 59 33.21 20.60 11.94
N PHE A 60 33.27 20.68 10.61
CA PHE A 60 33.84 21.84 9.92
C PHE A 60 32.98 23.09 10.17
N LYS A 61 33.63 24.22 10.48
CA LYS A 61 32.93 25.49 10.76
C LYS A 61 33.17 26.51 9.65
N ALA A 62 32.09 26.88 8.96
CA ALA A 62 32.06 28.04 8.09
C ALA A 62 31.65 29.27 8.90
N GLY A 63 32.62 30.10 9.25
CA GLY A 63 32.45 31.31 10.05
C GLY A 63 32.67 31.10 11.55
N LEU A 64 32.90 32.20 12.26
CA LEU A 64 33.11 32.25 13.70
C LEU A 64 31.81 32.02 14.49
N ASP A 65 31.91 31.32 15.63
CA ASP A 65 30.76 31.05 16.52
C ASP A 65 30.17 32.33 17.16
N ASN A 66 30.95 33.42 17.21
CA ASN A 66 30.49 34.73 17.71
C ASN A 66 29.68 35.53 16.66
N GLY A 67 29.50 34.97 15.46
CA GLY A 67 28.75 35.58 14.36
C GLY A 67 29.42 36.78 13.68
N SER A 68 30.68 37.09 13.98
CA SER A 68 31.37 38.25 13.41
C SER A 68 32.00 38.00 12.03
N SER A 69 31.71 36.87 11.40
CA SER A 69 32.23 36.53 10.07
C SER A 69 31.38 37.15 8.96
N SER A 70 32.01 37.42 7.82
CA SER A 70 31.33 37.96 6.63
C SER A 70 32.00 37.44 5.36
N ASN A 71 31.22 37.15 4.32
CA ASN A 71 31.72 36.63 3.04
C ASN A 71 32.48 35.30 3.22
N VAL A 72 31.86 34.35 3.91
CA VAL A 72 32.35 32.97 4.04
C VAL A 72 31.53 32.11 3.11
N ILE A 73 32.19 31.37 2.21
CA ILE A 73 31.50 30.56 1.21
C ILE A 73 32.04 29.14 1.26
N VAL A 74 31.16 28.15 1.28
CA VAL A 74 31.51 26.75 1.07
C VAL A 74 30.76 26.26 -0.16
N ASN A 75 31.48 25.83 -1.19
CA ASN A 75 30.92 25.23 -2.39
C ASN A 75 31.24 23.73 -2.38
N VAL A 76 30.20 22.90 -2.45
CA VAL A 76 30.31 21.45 -2.59
C VAL A 76 29.92 21.10 -4.02
N ASN A 77 30.95 20.91 -4.85
CA ASN A 77 30.84 20.59 -6.28
C ASN A 77 31.22 19.12 -6.54
N GLY A 78 31.10 18.28 -5.52
CA GLY A 78 31.57 16.89 -5.46
C GLY A 78 32.26 16.61 -4.13
N GLY A 79 32.86 15.42 -4.03
CA GLY A 79 33.58 15.01 -2.82
C GLY A 79 32.65 14.82 -1.63
N THR A 80 33.23 14.81 -0.43
CA THR A 80 32.50 14.60 0.83
C THR A 80 32.88 15.63 1.89
N ILE A 81 31.89 16.08 2.65
CA ILE A 81 32.05 16.76 3.92
C ILE A 81 31.45 15.85 5.00
N GLY A 82 32.23 15.52 6.03
CA GLY A 82 31.74 14.71 7.15
C GLY A 82 30.59 15.41 7.92
N SER A 83 29.97 14.67 8.85
CA SER A 83 28.87 15.21 9.66
C SER A 83 29.27 16.43 10.50
N GLY A 84 28.31 17.31 10.77
CA GLY A 84 28.47 18.48 11.65
C GLY A 84 29.00 19.72 10.95
N LEU A 85 28.78 19.87 9.64
CA LEU A 85 29.09 21.13 8.95
C LEU A 85 28.25 22.25 9.57
N ARG A 86 28.89 23.25 10.17
CA ARG A 86 28.20 24.40 10.78
C ARG A 86 28.37 25.65 9.91
N ALA A 87 27.25 26.15 9.40
CA ALA A 87 27.16 27.45 8.75
C ALA A 87 26.80 28.51 9.81
N ASN A 88 27.81 29.29 10.24
CA ASN A 88 27.63 30.43 11.15
C ASN A 88 27.20 31.70 10.40
N SER A 89 26.81 32.74 11.14
CA SER A 89 26.40 34.04 10.57
C SER A 89 27.38 34.58 9.52
N GLY A 90 26.84 35.05 8.40
CA GLY A 90 27.62 35.59 7.28
C GLY A 90 28.23 34.53 6.35
N SER A 91 27.85 33.27 6.54
CA SER A 91 28.25 32.14 5.70
C SER A 91 27.17 31.73 4.72
N GLN A 92 27.60 31.35 3.52
CA GLN A 92 26.79 30.75 2.47
C GLN A 92 27.33 29.37 2.13
N ILE A 93 26.49 28.35 2.25
CA ILE A 93 26.80 26.98 1.82
C ILE A 93 26.08 26.73 0.50
N ASN A 94 26.79 26.26 -0.51
CA ASN A 94 26.25 25.90 -1.82
C ASN A 94 26.55 24.43 -2.08
N VAL A 95 25.52 23.59 -2.13
CA VAL A 95 25.64 22.17 -2.43
C VAL A 95 25.07 21.93 -3.83
N VAL A 96 25.95 21.62 -4.77
CA VAL A 96 25.61 21.36 -6.18
C VAL A 96 25.72 19.87 -6.49
N SER A 97 26.67 19.17 -5.86
CA SER A 97 26.84 17.72 -5.90
C SER A 97 27.73 17.26 -4.74
N GLY A 98 27.95 15.94 -4.62
CA GLY A 98 28.74 15.37 -3.52
C GLY A 98 27.88 15.05 -2.29
N GLU A 99 28.54 14.76 -1.18
CA GLU A 99 27.89 14.32 0.06
C GLU A 99 28.23 15.27 1.22
N VAL A 100 27.22 15.66 2.00
CA VAL A 100 27.38 16.41 3.26
C VAL A 100 26.70 15.64 4.38
N GLY A 101 27.48 15.08 5.31
CA GLY A 101 26.94 14.16 6.32
C GLY A 101 25.86 14.77 7.24
N SER A 102 25.98 16.04 7.62
CA SER A 102 24.89 16.82 8.25
C SER A 102 25.24 18.30 8.26
N LEU A 103 24.21 19.16 8.28
CA LEU A 103 24.35 20.61 8.14
C LEU A 103 23.58 21.35 9.24
N GLU A 104 24.26 22.20 10.00
CA GLU A 104 23.65 23.16 10.93
C GLU A 104 23.64 24.57 10.31
N ILE A 105 22.45 25.13 10.13
CA ILE A 105 22.25 26.50 9.62
C ILE A 105 21.93 27.43 10.80
N ARG A 106 22.90 28.27 11.18
CA ARG A 106 22.79 29.22 12.31
C ARG A 106 22.16 30.54 11.86
N PRO A 107 21.79 31.44 12.80
CA PRO A 107 21.20 32.72 12.45
C PRO A 107 22.09 33.53 11.49
N GLY A 108 21.52 34.06 10.42
CA GLY A 108 22.24 34.84 9.40
C GLY A 108 23.08 34.02 8.42
N ALA A 109 22.96 32.68 8.45
CA ALA A 109 23.56 31.79 7.47
C ALA A 109 22.53 31.36 6.42
N VAL A 110 23.01 31.09 5.20
CA VAL A 110 22.19 30.62 4.07
C VAL A 110 22.75 29.32 3.53
N ALA A 111 21.91 28.32 3.32
CA ALA A 111 22.26 27.13 2.55
C ALA A 111 21.45 27.08 1.25
N ASN A 112 22.13 26.92 0.12
CA ASN A 112 21.56 26.70 -1.19
C ASN A 112 21.89 25.27 -1.60
N ILE A 113 20.88 24.44 -1.76
CA ILE A 113 21.01 23.03 -2.09
C ILE A 113 20.29 22.80 -3.41
N SER A 114 21.06 22.57 -4.47
CA SER A 114 20.56 22.35 -5.82
C SER A 114 20.88 20.95 -6.36
N GLY A 115 21.54 20.12 -5.55
CA GLY A 115 21.98 18.78 -5.93
C GLY A 115 22.78 18.13 -4.80
N GLY A 116 23.27 16.91 -5.04
CA GLY A 116 24.01 16.13 -4.04
C GLY A 116 23.13 15.52 -2.95
N GLU A 117 23.79 14.85 -2.01
CA GLU A 117 23.16 14.22 -0.86
C GLU A 117 23.57 14.97 0.41
N VAL A 118 22.58 15.39 1.20
CA VAL A 118 22.80 16.01 2.50
C VAL A 118 22.08 15.17 3.54
N GLY A 119 22.77 14.79 4.60
CA GLY A 119 22.15 14.14 5.75
C GLY A 119 21.21 15.08 6.51
N GLY A 120 21.09 14.89 7.82
CA GLY A 120 20.19 15.72 8.63
C GLY A 120 20.55 17.21 8.54
N VAL A 121 19.56 18.05 8.23
CA VAL A 121 19.67 19.50 8.24
C VAL A 121 18.98 20.05 9.50
N GLN A 122 19.71 20.84 10.28
CA GLN A 122 19.18 21.52 11.45
C GLN A 122 19.23 23.03 11.26
N ILE A 123 18.06 23.68 11.29
CA ILE A 123 17.91 25.11 11.01
C ILE A 123 17.53 25.85 12.28
N TYR A 124 18.35 26.80 12.70
CA TYR A 124 18.10 27.64 13.87
C TYR A 124 17.38 28.93 13.45
N ALA A 125 16.63 29.55 14.36
CA ALA A 125 15.91 30.79 14.09
C ALA A 125 16.83 31.87 13.50
N GLY A 126 16.44 32.44 12.36
CA GLY A 126 17.19 33.39 11.55
C GLY A 126 18.08 32.75 10.48
N GLY A 127 18.10 31.43 10.36
CA GLY A 127 18.75 30.71 9.26
C GLY A 127 17.80 30.49 8.07
N THR A 128 18.38 30.42 6.88
CA THR A 128 17.65 30.23 5.62
C THR A 128 18.15 29.01 4.86
N MET A 129 17.23 28.18 4.35
CA MET A 129 17.52 27.09 3.44
C MET A 129 16.73 27.27 2.14
N LEU A 130 17.42 27.17 1.00
CA LEU A 130 16.82 27.10 -0.33
C LEU A 130 17.13 25.72 -0.92
N LEU A 131 16.10 24.94 -1.18
CA LEU A 131 16.18 23.63 -1.80
C LEU A 131 15.54 23.68 -3.19
N SER A 132 16.33 23.38 -4.22
CA SER A 132 15.89 23.36 -5.62
C SER A 132 16.29 22.07 -6.36
N GLY A 133 16.77 21.07 -5.62
CA GLY A 133 17.30 19.81 -6.15
C GLY A 133 18.13 19.07 -5.10
N GLY A 134 18.57 17.85 -5.42
CA GLY A 134 19.32 17.00 -4.50
C GLY A 134 18.42 16.24 -3.52
N SER A 135 19.04 15.60 -2.53
CA SER A 135 18.32 14.75 -1.56
C SER A 135 18.73 15.09 -0.14
N LEU A 136 17.73 15.33 0.72
CA LEU A 136 17.92 15.55 2.15
C LEU A 136 17.45 14.32 2.93
N ALA A 137 18.25 13.83 3.88
CA ALA A 137 17.82 12.71 4.73
C ALA A 137 16.71 13.10 5.72
N SER A 138 16.81 14.30 6.29
CA SER A 138 15.79 14.89 7.17
C SER A 138 16.03 16.38 7.35
N VAL A 139 14.97 17.11 7.71
CA VAL A 139 15.01 18.52 8.05
C VAL A 139 14.38 18.72 9.42
N SER A 140 15.07 19.47 10.28
CA SER A 140 14.58 19.92 11.57
C SER A 140 14.81 21.41 11.70
N GLY A 141 13.90 22.12 12.36
CA GLY A 141 13.91 23.58 12.41
C GLY A 141 13.47 24.11 13.77
N ALA A 142 13.89 25.34 14.08
CA ALA A 142 13.29 26.09 15.17
C ALA A 142 11.79 26.30 14.91
N THR A 143 11.00 26.38 15.98
CA THR A 143 9.54 26.52 15.89
C THR A 143 9.08 27.86 15.32
N SER A 144 9.98 28.83 15.14
CA SER A 144 9.71 30.12 14.48
C SER A 144 10.99 30.77 13.97
N GLY A 145 10.83 31.71 13.02
CA GLY A 145 11.91 32.56 12.54
C GLY A 145 12.89 31.89 11.58
N VAL A 146 12.59 30.69 11.08
CA VAL A 146 13.35 30.05 9.98
C VAL A 146 12.68 30.36 8.65
N GLU A 147 13.46 30.31 7.57
CA GLU A 147 12.97 30.41 6.20
C GLU A 147 13.41 29.17 5.42
N ILE A 148 12.46 28.38 4.94
CA ILE A 148 12.72 27.14 4.22
C ILE A 148 11.95 27.19 2.90
N VAL A 149 12.66 27.40 1.80
CA VAL A 149 12.09 27.50 0.45
C VAL A 149 12.37 26.22 -0.29
N ILE A 150 11.32 25.54 -0.75
CA ILE A 150 11.41 24.25 -1.44
C ILE A 150 10.80 24.40 -2.83
N SER A 151 11.62 24.17 -3.85
CA SER A 151 11.26 24.26 -5.28
C SER A 151 11.68 23.02 -6.07
N GLY A 152 12.38 22.07 -5.43
CA GLY A 152 12.78 20.82 -6.03
C GLY A 152 13.50 19.93 -5.04
N GLY A 153 13.98 18.77 -5.51
CA GLY A 153 14.68 17.77 -4.72
C GLY A 153 13.78 16.89 -3.86
N SER A 154 14.40 15.94 -3.15
CA SER A 154 13.72 15.03 -2.25
C SER A 154 14.00 15.37 -0.78
N ILE A 155 13.00 15.17 0.06
CA ILE A 155 13.07 15.34 1.50
C ILE A 155 12.66 14.01 2.13
N GLY A 156 13.57 13.42 2.90
CA GLY A 156 13.32 12.20 3.65
C GLY A 156 12.45 12.46 4.88
N ASP A 157 12.75 11.75 5.98
CA ASP A 157 11.95 11.74 7.20
C ASP A 157 11.83 13.13 7.83
N THR A 158 10.69 13.81 7.61
CA THR A 158 10.47 15.22 7.97
C THR A 158 8.98 15.52 8.12
N ASP A 159 8.61 16.12 9.25
CA ASP A 159 7.29 16.73 9.42
C ASP A 159 7.27 18.15 8.82
N LEU A 160 6.07 18.66 8.52
CA LEU A 160 5.89 20.07 8.17
C LEU A 160 6.38 20.99 9.30
N LEU A 161 7.28 21.90 8.95
CA LEU A 161 7.90 22.85 9.87
C LEU A 161 7.42 24.28 9.63
N SER A 162 7.42 25.10 10.69
CA SER A 162 7.19 26.53 10.54
C SER A 162 8.22 27.14 9.59
N GLY A 163 7.78 28.02 8.70
CA GLY A 163 8.66 28.70 7.74
C GLY A 163 8.93 27.92 6.44
N MET A 164 8.41 26.69 6.31
CA MET A 164 8.36 25.98 5.03
C MET A 164 7.39 26.64 4.07
N GLN A 165 7.83 26.78 2.82
CA GLN A 165 7.02 27.17 1.68
C GLN A 165 7.43 26.35 0.46
N PHE A 166 6.44 25.98 -0.34
CA PHE A 166 6.61 25.12 -1.51
C PHE A 166 6.34 25.91 -2.78
N PHE A 167 7.10 25.62 -3.84
CA PHE A 167 6.94 26.16 -5.18
C PHE A 167 6.72 24.99 -6.13
N GLY A 168 5.63 25.03 -6.88
CA GLY A 168 5.21 23.94 -7.75
C GLY A 168 3.71 23.92 -8.01
N GLY A 169 3.12 22.75 -8.14
CA GLY A 169 1.70 22.59 -8.43
C GLY A 169 1.17 21.22 -8.04
N GLU A 170 -0.02 20.87 -8.54
CA GLU A 170 -0.65 19.56 -8.30
C GLU A 170 -0.80 19.25 -6.79
N PHE A 171 -1.08 20.29 -6.00
CA PHE A 171 -1.13 20.20 -4.55
C PHE A 171 -2.35 19.40 -4.08
N ARG A 172 -2.14 18.62 -3.02
CA ARG A 172 -3.15 17.75 -2.42
C ARG A 172 -3.11 17.81 -0.90
N MET A 173 -4.27 17.66 -0.28
CA MET A 173 -4.41 17.46 1.17
C MET A 173 -5.17 16.17 1.40
N ASN A 174 -4.53 15.21 2.08
CA ASN A 174 -5.08 13.86 2.30
C ASN A 174 -5.57 13.22 0.98
N GLY A 175 -4.76 13.33 -0.07
CA GLY A 175 -5.08 12.82 -1.41
C GLY A 175 -5.94 13.76 -2.27
N ALA A 176 -6.82 14.56 -1.67
CA ALA A 176 -7.72 15.45 -2.42
C ALA A 176 -7.01 16.69 -2.97
N GLU A 177 -7.27 17.06 -4.23
CA GLU A 177 -6.70 18.26 -4.86
C GLU A 177 -7.08 19.55 -4.11
N ILE A 178 -6.11 20.45 -3.96
CA ILE A 178 -6.28 21.79 -3.39
C ILE A 178 -5.61 22.84 -4.26
N ALA A 179 -6.11 24.07 -4.22
CA ALA A 179 -5.45 25.21 -4.83
C ALA A 179 -4.26 25.67 -3.98
N GLY A 180 -3.32 26.37 -4.61
CA GLY A 180 -2.25 27.08 -3.92
C GLY A 180 -2.74 28.27 -3.09
N GLY A 181 -1.78 28.99 -2.52
CA GLY A 181 -2.00 30.09 -1.60
C GLY A 181 -1.55 29.74 -0.18
N SER A 182 -2.11 30.40 0.82
CA SER A 182 -1.76 30.15 2.21
C SER A 182 -2.73 29.12 2.81
N VAL A 183 -2.28 27.87 2.88
CA VAL A 183 -3.11 26.73 3.26
C VAL A 183 -2.92 26.42 4.73
N LEU A 184 -4.02 26.22 5.45
CA LEU A 184 -4.01 25.74 6.83
C LEU A 184 -4.08 24.21 6.81
N VAL A 185 -2.98 23.56 7.15
CA VAL A 185 -2.88 22.10 7.23
C VAL A 185 -3.24 21.67 8.65
N PRO A 186 -4.30 20.86 8.85
CA PRO A 186 -4.65 20.33 10.17
C PRO A 186 -3.58 19.37 10.72
N SER A 187 -3.59 19.16 12.05
CA SER A 187 -2.75 18.14 12.69
C SER A 187 -3.09 16.75 12.14
N GLY A 188 -2.06 15.95 11.84
CA GLY A 188 -2.15 14.61 11.28
C GLY A 188 -2.46 14.56 9.78
N SER A 189 -2.76 15.69 9.13
CA SER A 189 -3.03 15.70 7.69
C SER A 189 -1.75 15.64 6.87
N LEU A 190 -1.81 14.91 5.77
CA LEU A 190 -0.77 14.82 4.75
C LEU A 190 -0.95 15.95 3.74
N LEU A 191 0.11 16.73 3.53
CA LEU A 191 0.22 17.69 2.44
C LEU A 191 1.18 17.14 1.40
N SER A 192 0.76 17.15 0.13
CA SER A 192 1.61 16.70 -0.97
C SER A 192 1.48 17.57 -2.22
N GLY A 193 2.38 17.37 -3.17
CA GLY A 193 2.34 18.02 -4.48
C GLY A 193 3.62 17.79 -5.28
N THR A 194 3.69 18.43 -6.43
CA THR A 194 4.82 18.38 -7.37
C THR A 194 5.58 19.69 -7.33
N LEU A 195 6.90 19.63 -7.23
CA LEU A 195 7.81 20.77 -7.18
C LEU A 195 8.19 21.25 -8.60
N GLU A 196 8.84 22.40 -8.71
CA GLU A 196 9.20 23.02 -10.00
C GLU A 196 10.12 22.15 -10.87
N ASP A 197 10.94 21.31 -10.25
CA ASP A 197 11.81 20.35 -10.95
C ASP A 197 11.11 19.03 -11.32
N GLY A 198 9.84 18.86 -10.94
CA GLY A 198 9.02 17.67 -11.19
C GLY A 198 9.13 16.59 -10.11
N SER A 199 9.99 16.75 -9.10
CA SER A 199 9.99 15.88 -7.91
C SER A 199 8.72 16.09 -7.08
N ILE A 200 8.37 15.13 -6.24
CA ILE A 200 7.21 15.23 -5.35
C ILE A 200 7.63 15.36 -3.89
N PHE A 201 6.74 15.95 -3.10
CA PHE A 201 6.81 15.94 -1.64
C PHE A 201 5.51 15.38 -1.06
N ALA A 202 5.63 14.73 0.10
CA ALA A 202 4.51 14.21 0.89
C ALA A 202 4.90 14.31 2.37
N LEU A 203 4.37 15.31 3.08
CA LEU A 203 4.79 15.65 4.44
C LEU A 203 3.56 15.85 5.33
N SER A 204 3.59 15.24 6.51
CA SER A 204 2.52 15.36 7.50
C SER A 204 2.83 16.46 8.52
N GLY A 205 1.80 17.11 9.04
CA GLY A 205 1.95 18.07 10.14
C GLY A 205 1.63 17.45 11.49
N MET A 206 2.58 17.39 12.43
CA MET A 206 2.26 16.98 13.82
C MET A 206 1.21 17.90 14.47
N TRP A 207 1.22 19.18 14.09
CA TRP A 207 0.32 20.20 14.62
C TRP A 207 -0.31 20.96 13.45
N GLN A 208 -1.39 21.67 13.74
CA GLN A 208 -1.97 22.58 12.76
C GLN A 208 -0.94 23.65 12.35
N ILE A 209 -0.71 23.81 11.05
CA ILE A 209 0.32 24.69 10.52
C ILE A 209 -0.15 25.40 9.26
N GLN A 210 0.26 26.66 9.09
CA GLN A 210 -0.01 27.44 7.88
C GLN A 210 1.18 27.33 6.93
N VAL A 211 0.94 26.84 5.72
CA VAL A 211 1.96 26.56 4.70
C VAL A 211 1.66 27.37 3.43
N PRO A 212 2.56 28.25 2.98
CA PRO A 212 2.47 28.87 1.66
C PRO A 212 2.77 27.87 0.55
N LEU A 213 1.83 27.70 -0.36
CA LEU A 213 1.93 26.94 -1.61
C LEU A 213 1.94 27.92 -2.77
N ASN A 214 3.09 28.14 -3.37
CA ASN A 214 3.28 29.07 -4.46
C ASN A 214 3.10 28.30 -5.78
N GLU A 215 1.97 28.52 -6.44
CA GLU A 215 1.69 27.90 -7.74
C GLU A 215 2.66 28.39 -8.81
N THR A 216 3.36 27.45 -9.42
CA THR A 216 4.25 27.66 -10.56
C THR A 216 4.08 26.53 -11.57
N THR A 217 4.67 26.70 -12.76
CA THR A 217 4.56 25.70 -13.82
C THR A 217 5.47 24.51 -13.51
N VAL A 218 4.88 23.33 -13.35
CA VAL A 218 5.61 22.07 -13.24
C VAL A 218 5.94 21.48 -14.62
N PRO A 219 6.96 20.61 -14.75
CA PRO A 219 7.30 19.99 -16.02
C PRO A 219 6.13 19.16 -16.58
N ALA A 220 5.95 19.08 -17.90
CA ALA A 220 4.91 18.24 -18.47
C ALA A 220 5.19 16.75 -18.25
N ILE A 221 4.16 15.96 -17.95
CA ILE A 221 4.27 14.49 -17.87
C ILE A 221 4.43 13.87 -19.26
N SER A 222 5.11 12.72 -19.33
CA SER A 222 5.12 11.92 -20.56
C SER A 222 3.78 11.23 -20.73
N SER A 223 3.24 11.24 -21.96
CA SER A 223 2.04 10.46 -22.29
C SER A 223 2.32 8.97 -22.49
N THR A 224 3.59 8.55 -22.47
CA THR A 224 3.97 7.15 -22.55
C THR A 224 4.25 6.60 -21.16
N PRO A 225 3.65 5.46 -20.77
CA PRO A 225 3.96 4.83 -19.50
C PRO A 225 5.45 4.53 -19.37
N ILE A 226 5.96 4.65 -18.14
CA ILE A 226 7.24 4.09 -17.74
C ILE A 226 7.08 2.57 -17.78
N VAL A 227 7.99 1.86 -18.44
CA VAL A 227 7.91 0.39 -18.57
C VAL A 227 9.15 -0.25 -17.95
N ALA A 228 8.93 -1.15 -16.99
CA ALA A 228 9.95 -2.03 -16.44
C ALA A 228 9.74 -3.44 -16.98
N ASP A 229 10.47 -3.82 -18.02
CA ASP A 229 10.32 -5.12 -18.69
C ASP A 229 11.62 -5.96 -18.72
N GLN A 230 12.77 -5.38 -18.35
CA GLN A 230 14.04 -6.08 -18.22
C GLN A 230 14.94 -5.40 -17.17
N GLY A 231 15.57 -6.20 -16.31
CA GLY A 231 16.54 -5.69 -15.33
C GLY A 231 15.89 -4.85 -14.23
N THR A 232 16.71 -4.08 -13.51
CA THR A 232 16.23 -3.23 -12.40
C THR A 232 16.06 -1.79 -12.86
N LEU A 233 14.84 -1.30 -12.82
CA LEU A 233 14.49 0.12 -12.89
C LEU A 233 14.55 0.69 -11.47
N TYR A 234 15.41 1.69 -11.29
CA TYR A 234 15.47 2.45 -10.05
C TYR A 234 14.54 3.66 -10.15
N LEU A 235 13.54 3.69 -9.28
CA LEU A 235 12.49 4.72 -9.27
C LEU A 235 12.09 5.02 -7.83
N ASP A 236 12.13 6.29 -7.45
CA ASP A 236 11.83 6.72 -6.07
C ASP A 236 10.43 7.35 -5.96
N GLN A 237 9.91 7.90 -7.06
CA GLN A 237 8.72 8.74 -7.05
C GLN A 237 7.91 8.58 -8.35
N LEU A 238 6.59 8.66 -8.23
CA LEU A 238 5.64 8.82 -9.34
C LEU A 238 4.69 9.97 -8.99
N ARG A 239 4.57 10.94 -9.89
CA ARG A 239 3.73 12.13 -9.66
C ARG A 239 2.38 12.03 -10.37
N PRO A 240 1.44 12.97 -10.10
CA PRO A 240 0.09 12.89 -10.64
C PRO A 240 0.03 12.72 -12.16
N GLY A 241 -0.75 11.74 -12.60
CA GLY A 241 -0.96 11.40 -14.01
C GLY A 241 0.15 10.56 -14.65
N GLU A 242 1.23 10.24 -13.94
CA GLU A 242 2.23 9.29 -14.45
C GLU A 242 1.75 7.85 -14.35
N SER A 243 2.24 7.02 -15.26
CA SER A 243 1.91 5.59 -15.29
C SER A 243 3.16 4.73 -15.33
N LEU A 244 3.16 3.66 -14.53
CA LEU A 244 4.20 2.63 -14.50
C LEU A 244 3.58 1.28 -14.87
N VAL A 245 4.20 0.55 -15.80
CA VAL A 245 3.85 -0.83 -16.13
C VAL A 245 5.05 -1.72 -15.88
N VAL A 246 4.90 -2.68 -14.97
CA VAL A 246 5.91 -3.67 -14.62
C VAL A 246 5.53 -5.00 -15.26
N LYS A 247 6.42 -5.50 -16.12
CA LYS A 247 6.22 -6.70 -16.93
C LYS A 247 7.14 -7.82 -16.48
N ASP A 248 6.92 -9.01 -17.02
CA ASP A 248 7.77 -10.15 -16.74
C ASP A 248 9.26 -9.88 -17.05
N GLY A 249 10.15 -10.26 -16.15
CA GLY A 249 11.58 -9.94 -16.20
C GLY A 249 11.98 -8.54 -15.72
N GLY A 250 11.01 -7.64 -15.48
CA GLY A 250 11.23 -6.33 -14.89
C GLY A 250 11.31 -6.38 -13.37
N VAL A 251 12.18 -5.56 -12.79
CA VAL A 251 12.26 -5.31 -11.35
C VAL A 251 12.22 -3.81 -11.13
N VAL A 252 11.29 -3.33 -10.31
CA VAL A 252 11.30 -1.96 -9.79
C VAL A 252 11.84 -1.98 -8.38
N ASN A 253 12.76 -1.07 -8.10
CA ASN A 253 13.37 -0.90 -6.78
C ASN A 253 13.56 0.60 -6.54
N GLU A 254 13.47 1.02 -5.29
CA GLU A 254 13.87 2.36 -4.90
C GLU A 254 15.39 2.52 -5.01
N SER A 255 15.84 3.72 -5.39
CA SER A 255 17.25 4.11 -5.41
C SER A 255 17.69 4.59 -4.02
N PHE A 256 16.78 5.28 -3.31
CA PHE A 256 17.06 5.93 -2.04
C PHE A 256 15.87 5.77 -1.07
N PHE A 257 16.13 5.84 0.25
CA PHE A 257 15.14 6.02 1.32
C PHE A 257 14.07 4.93 1.56
N GLY A 258 14.18 3.74 0.96
CA GLY A 258 13.42 2.56 1.39
C GLY A 258 11.92 2.55 1.06
N TYR A 259 11.42 3.59 0.39
CA TYR A 259 10.04 3.66 -0.12
C TYR A 259 10.00 4.33 -1.49
N LEU A 260 9.24 3.76 -2.44
CA LEU A 260 8.73 4.48 -3.59
C LEU A 260 7.45 5.21 -3.19
N THR A 261 7.35 6.52 -3.45
CA THR A 261 6.11 7.28 -3.22
C THR A 261 5.38 7.57 -4.52
N ALA A 262 4.11 7.16 -4.63
CA ALA A 262 3.25 7.45 -5.76
C ALA A 262 2.11 8.37 -5.33
N ILE A 263 1.89 9.45 -6.09
CA ILE A 263 0.83 10.43 -5.82
C ILE A 263 0.03 10.62 -7.11
N GLY A 264 -1.28 10.36 -7.09
CA GLY A 264 -2.11 10.56 -8.28
C GLY A 264 -1.71 9.69 -9.48
N ALA A 265 -1.01 8.57 -9.27
CA ALA A 265 -0.37 7.79 -10.32
C ALA A 265 -1.10 6.46 -10.57
N THR A 266 -0.84 5.85 -11.73
CA THR A 266 -1.37 4.53 -12.08
C THR A 266 -0.24 3.52 -12.23
N ILE A 267 -0.31 2.39 -11.54
CA ILE A 267 0.70 1.34 -11.57
C ILE A 267 0.04 0.01 -11.97
N GLY A 268 0.53 -0.62 -13.03
CA GLY A 268 0.10 -1.95 -13.46
C GLY A 268 1.20 -2.99 -13.30
N LEU A 269 0.95 -4.06 -12.57
CA LEU A 269 1.85 -5.21 -12.40
C LEU A 269 1.34 -6.41 -13.23
N GLU A 270 1.80 -6.46 -14.48
CA GLU A 270 1.50 -7.54 -15.44
C GLU A 270 2.43 -8.75 -15.25
N GLY A 271 3.49 -8.61 -14.44
CA GLY A 271 4.51 -9.62 -14.16
C GLY A 271 5.70 -9.01 -13.39
N GLY A 272 6.82 -9.70 -13.25
CA GLY A 272 8.02 -9.10 -12.65
C GLY A 272 7.91 -8.85 -11.14
N GLN A 273 8.67 -7.88 -10.62
CA GLN A 273 8.79 -7.64 -9.18
C GLN A 273 8.82 -6.14 -8.83
N MET A 274 7.96 -5.75 -7.91
CA MET A 274 8.01 -4.49 -7.18
C MET A 274 8.66 -4.76 -5.81
N ARG A 275 9.95 -4.43 -5.70
CA ARG A 275 10.75 -4.63 -4.48
C ARG A 275 10.77 -3.37 -3.63
N GLY A 276 10.98 -3.53 -2.32
CA GLY A 276 10.86 -2.46 -1.35
C GLY A 276 9.41 -2.20 -0.94
N ALA A 277 9.15 -1.00 -0.45
CA ALA A 277 7.85 -0.56 0.01
C ALA A 277 7.28 0.55 -0.90
N TYR A 278 5.98 0.46 -1.20
CA TYR A 278 5.31 1.40 -2.10
C TYR A 278 4.24 2.15 -1.32
N ASN A 279 4.43 3.45 -1.13
CA ASN A 279 3.47 4.33 -0.50
C ASN A 279 2.57 4.95 -1.57
N LEU A 280 1.30 4.59 -1.57
CA LEU A 280 0.30 5.04 -2.53
C LEU A 280 -0.56 6.12 -1.90
N ILE A 281 -0.63 7.28 -2.54
CA ILE A 281 -1.46 8.42 -2.14
C ILE A 281 -2.32 8.79 -3.35
N ASP A 282 -3.65 8.70 -3.23
CA ASP A 282 -4.58 8.91 -4.36
C ASP A 282 -4.11 8.20 -5.66
N SER A 283 -3.60 6.98 -5.55
CA SER A 283 -2.99 6.25 -6.67
C SER A 283 -3.68 4.91 -6.89
N ASP A 284 -3.66 4.44 -8.14
CA ASP A 284 -4.22 3.16 -8.54
C ASP A 284 -3.11 2.14 -8.74
N LEU A 285 -3.24 0.96 -8.12
CA LEU A 285 -2.34 -0.18 -8.30
C LEU A 285 -3.13 -1.42 -8.72
N ASP A 286 -2.94 -1.85 -9.95
CA ASP A 286 -3.52 -3.09 -10.49
C ASP A 286 -2.47 -4.21 -10.48
N ILE A 287 -2.78 -5.33 -9.81
CA ILE A 287 -1.90 -6.49 -9.63
C ILE A 287 -2.53 -7.72 -10.30
N ASP A 288 -2.05 -8.02 -11.51
CA ASP A 288 -2.49 -9.18 -12.27
C ASP A 288 -1.55 -10.38 -12.06
N GLN A 289 -0.24 -10.14 -12.05
CA GLN A 289 0.78 -11.17 -11.82
C GLN A 289 1.97 -10.59 -11.04
N GLY A 290 3.07 -11.35 -10.96
CA GLY A 290 4.31 -10.88 -10.36
C GLY A 290 4.31 -10.87 -8.83
N LEU A 291 5.24 -10.10 -8.26
CA LEU A 291 5.49 -9.98 -6.83
C LEU A 291 5.49 -8.52 -6.40
N VAL A 292 4.72 -8.18 -5.37
CA VAL A 292 4.87 -6.94 -4.59
C VAL A 292 5.40 -7.27 -3.20
N GLU A 293 6.49 -6.63 -2.79
CA GLU A 293 7.06 -6.83 -1.45
C GLU A 293 6.21 -6.19 -0.34
N PHE A 294 5.82 -4.94 -0.53
CA PHE A 294 4.97 -4.23 0.41
C PHE A 294 4.27 -3.07 -0.30
N TYR A 295 2.97 -2.86 -0.04
CA TYR A 295 2.31 -1.60 -0.35
C TYR A 295 1.55 -1.06 0.86
N ASP A 296 1.45 0.26 0.91
CA ASP A 296 0.55 1.03 1.77
C ASP A 296 -0.40 1.82 0.87
N ALA A 297 -1.67 1.45 0.89
CA ALA A 297 -2.74 2.13 0.16
C ALA A 297 -3.40 3.13 1.08
N SER A 298 -3.14 4.42 0.84
CA SER A 298 -3.62 5.52 1.67
C SER A 298 -4.33 6.60 0.85
N TYR A 299 -5.19 7.38 1.51
CA TYR A 299 -5.75 8.63 0.98
C TYR A 299 -6.41 8.51 -0.40
N GLY A 300 -7.45 7.69 -0.52
CA GLY A 300 -8.20 7.50 -1.78
C GLY A 300 -7.53 6.56 -2.78
N SER A 301 -6.34 6.03 -2.48
CA SER A 301 -5.69 5.04 -3.33
C SER A 301 -6.53 3.78 -3.48
N THR A 302 -6.51 3.20 -4.68
CA THR A 302 -7.16 1.92 -4.97
C THR A 302 -6.13 0.85 -5.32
N VAL A 303 -6.30 -0.35 -4.80
CA VAL A 303 -5.49 -1.52 -5.16
C VAL A 303 -6.41 -2.64 -5.61
N ASN A 304 -6.25 -3.11 -6.84
CA ASN A 304 -6.99 -4.23 -7.39
C ASN A 304 -6.06 -5.43 -7.58
N GLN A 305 -6.23 -6.47 -6.77
CA GLN A 305 -5.48 -7.70 -6.90
C GLN A 305 -6.34 -8.79 -7.54
N THR A 306 -6.02 -9.13 -8.79
CA THR A 306 -6.66 -10.24 -9.52
C THR A 306 -5.78 -11.48 -9.54
N GLY A 307 -4.47 -11.32 -9.32
CA GLY A 307 -3.50 -12.41 -9.24
C GLY A 307 -2.22 -12.03 -8.48
N GLY A 308 -1.09 -12.56 -8.94
CA GLY A 308 0.22 -12.29 -8.34
C GLY A 308 0.36 -12.69 -6.86
N VAL A 309 1.48 -12.25 -6.27
CA VAL A 309 1.81 -12.44 -4.86
C VAL A 309 2.17 -11.10 -4.25
N VAL A 310 1.54 -10.76 -3.14
CA VAL A 310 1.94 -9.62 -2.30
C VAL A 310 2.40 -10.19 -0.96
N ARG A 311 3.54 -9.75 -0.45
CA ARG A 311 3.99 -10.25 0.86
C ARG A 311 3.25 -9.57 2.00
N ASN A 312 3.15 -8.25 1.95
CA ASN A 312 2.51 -7.43 2.98
C ASN A 312 1.65 -6.34 2.31
N ALA A 313 0.46 -6.10 2.85
CA ALA A 313 -0.49 -5.13 2.32
C ALA A 313 -1.10 -4.32 3.46
N PHE A 314 -1.09 -3.01 3.34
CA PHE A 314 -1.73 -2.09 4.28
C PHE A 314 -2.78 -1.27 3.53
N ALA A 315 -3.96 -1.12 4.11
CA ALA A 315 -5.00 -0.20 3.68
C ALA A 315 -5.27 0.76 4.84
N GLN A 316 -5.07 2.06 4.64
CA GLN A 316 -5.18 3.06 5.71
C GLN A 316 -5.82 4.34 5.17
N GLN A 317 -6.30 5.22 6.06
CA GLN A 317 -6.66 6.60 5.72
C GLN A 317 -7.57 6.72 4.48
N GLY A 318 -8.61 5.88 4.39
CA GLY A 318 -9.53 5.86 3.25
C GLY A 318 -9.03 5.12 1.99
N GLY A 319 -7.92 4.37 2.07
CA GLY A 319 -7.47 3.49 0.99
C GLY A 319 -8.41 2.31 0.77
N ILE A 320 -8.52 1.86 -0.48
CA ILE A 320 -9.44 0.80 -0.90
C ILE A 320 -8.65 -0.35 -1.51
N VAL A 321 -8.80 -1.56 -0.98
CA VAL A 321 -8.18 -2.77 -1.53
C VAL A 321 -9.25 -3.76 -1.94
N THR A 322 -9.22 -4.19 -3.20
CA THR A 322 -10.11 -5.23 -3.74
C THR A 322 -9.29 -6.43 -4.18
N MET A 323 -9.58 -7.60 -3.62
CA MET A 323 -8.90 -8.86 -3.96
C MET A 323 -9.90 -9.88 -4.51
N SER A 324 -9.71 -10.26 -5.77
CA SER A 324 -10.50 -11.31 -6.43
C SER A 324 -9.71 -12.58 -6.72
N GLY A 325 -8.38 -12.53 -6.61
CA GLY A 325 -7.48 -13.66 -6.79
C GLY A 325 -6.07 -13.37 -6.26
N GLY A 326 -5.12 -14.27 -6.54
CA GLY A 326 -3.75 -14.15 -6.09
C GLY A 326 -3.53 -14.52 -4.62
N THR A 327 -2.38 -14.12 -4.08
CA THR A 327 -1.97 -14.42 -2.70
C THR A 327 -1.48 -13.17 -1.96
N LEU A 328 -2.04 -12.89 -0.79
CA LEU A 328 -1.43 -12.05 0.25
C LEU A 328 -0.74 -12.98 1.26
N GLN A 329 0.58 -12.95 1.40
CA GLN A 329 1.29 -13.95 2.20
C GLN A 329 1.13 -13.76 3.70
N ASN A 330 1.33 -12.53 4.19
CA ASN A 330 1.38 -12.25 5.63
C ASN A 330 0.08 -11.68 6.21
N GLY A 331 -0.92 -11.44 5.36
CA GLY A 331 -2.18 -10.81 5.73
C GLY A 331 -2.29 -9.38 5.21
N ILE A 332 -3.36 -8.70 5.63
CA ILE A 332 -3.62 -7.31 5.33
C ILE A 332 -4.08 -6.57 6.57
N ASN A 333 -3.58 -5.35 6.77
CA ASN A 333 -4.01 -4.49 7.87
C ASN A 333 -4.91 -3.37 7.35
N ALA A 334 -5.99 -3.09 8.08
CA ALA A 334 -7.00 -2.08 7.75
C ALA A 334 -7.11 -1.06 8.87
N SER A 335 -7.18 0.25 8.56
CA SER A 335 -7.40 1.28 9.56
C SER A 335 -7.95 2.59 8.99
N ALA A 336 -8.49 3.44 9.85
CA ALA A 336 -8.74 4.86 9.57
C ALA A 336 -9.55 5.12 8.29
N GLY A 337 -10.74 4.56 8.18
CA GLY A 337 -11.64 4.77 7.04
C GLY A 337 -11.35 3.87 5.83
N SER A 338 -10.36 2.98 5.88
CA SER A 338 -10.01 2.12 4.76
C SER A 338 -11.07 1.05 4.49
N ALA A 339 -11.20 0.62 3.22
CA ALA A 339 -12.08 -0.48 2.83
C ALA A 339 -11.29 -1.65 2.22
N ILE A 340 -11.61 -2.88 2.61
CA ILE A 340 -11.04 -4.11 2.04
C ILE A 340 -12.17 -5.03 1.58
N ASN A 341 -12.16 -5.41 0.32
CA ASN A 341 -13.14 -6.31 -0.29
C ASN A 341 -12.45 -7.56 -0.83
N ILE A 342 -12.71 -8.73 -0.23
CA ILE A 342 -12.10 -10.00 -0.64
C ILE A 342 -13.19 -10.92 -1.18
N SER A 343 -13.10 -11.26 -2.45
CA SER A 343 -14.02 -12.20 -3.13
C SER A 343 -13.33 -13.49 -3.60
N GLY A 344 -12.00 -13.58 -3.50
CA GLY A 344 -11.24 -14.74 -3.95
C GLY A 344 -9.76 -14.69 -3.57
N GLY A 345 -9.01 -15.73 -3.96
CA GLY A 345 -7.58 -15.85 -3.65
C GLY A 345 -7.27 -16.38 -2.25
N THR A 346 -6.04 -16.16 -1.80
CA THR A 346 -5.54 -16.62 -0.49
C THR A 346 -4.93 -15.48 0.31
N VAL A 347 -5.42 -15.25 1.52
CA VAL A 347 -4.83 -14.34 2.50
C VAL A 347 -4.23 -15.17 3.62
N GLY A 348 -2.92 -15.28 3.67
CA GLY A 348 -2.20 -15.96 4.74
C GLY A 348 -1.99 -15.06 5.96
N GLY A 349 -1.22 -15.58 6.93
CA GLY A 349 -0.77 -14.82 8.10
C GLY A 349 -1.91 -14.27 8.96
N HIS A 350 -1.68 -13.08 9.51
CA HIS A 350 -2.60 -12.39 10.42
C HIS A 350 -3.07 -11.09 9.77
N SER A 351 -4.37 -10.89 9.70
CA SER A 351 -4.97 -9.64 9.26
C SER A 351 -5.50 -8.88 10.47
N TYR A 352 -5.10 -7.62 10.64
CA TYR A 352 -5.51 -6.79 11.78
C TYR A 352 -6.42 -5.66 11.30
N LEU A 353 -7.64 -5.64 11.82
CA LEU A 353 -8.66 -4.64 11.50
C LEU A 353 -8.80 -3.67 12.67
N TYR A 354 -8.37 -2.43 12.43
CA TYR A 354 -8.37 -1.34 13.40
C TYR A 354 -9.56 -0.41 13.20
N GLU A 355 -9.70 0.58 14.07
CA GLU A 355 -10.86 1.48 14.10
C GLU A 355 -11.18 2.12 12.74
N ASP A 356 -12.49 2.20 12.48
CA ASP A 356 -13.10 2.83 11.32
C ASP A 356 -12.75 2.18 9.97
N SER A 357 -12.43 0.88 9.91
CA SER A 357 -12.30 0.18 8.63
C SER A 357 -13.55 -0.60 8.24
N GLU A 358 -13.71 -0.85 6.94
CA GLU A 358 -14.78 -1.69 6.41
C GLU A 358 -14.17 -2.89 5.70
N VAL A 359 -14.33 -4.08 6.26
CA VAL A 359 -13.82 -5.31 5.65
C VAL A 359 -14.95 -6.26 5.30
N ASN A 360 -15.02 -6.61 4.02
CA ASN A 360 -16.03 -7.47 3.44
C ASN A 360 -15.36 -8.72 2.82
N VAL A 361 -15.76 -9.90 3.27
CA VAL A 361 -15.28 -11.19 2.77
C VAL A 361 -16.43 -11.98 2.17
N SER A 362 -16.42 -12.16 0.86
CA SER A 362 -17.43 -12.94 0.11
C SER A 362 -16.87 -14.23 -0.49
N GLY A 363 -15.56 -14.44 -0.43
CA GLY A 363 -14.90 -15.63 -0.97
C GLY A 363 -13.42 -15.72 -0.59
N GLY A 364 -12.73 -16.75 -1.10
CA GLY A 364 -11.31 -16.98 -0.85
C GLY A 364 -10.99 -17.83 0.38
N GLN A 365 -9.69 -18.00 0.64
CA GLN A 365 -9.15 -18.70 1.81
C GLN A 365 -8.34 -17.73 2.66
N LEU A 366 -8.79 -17.46 3.88
CA LEU A 366 -8.19 -16.48 4.77
C LEU A 366 -7.62 -17.19 6.00
N GLY A 367 -6.47 -16.70 6.45
CA GLY A 367 -5.77 -17.14 7.64
C GLY A 367 -6.48 -16.66 8.90
N GLU A 368 -5.72 -15.99 9.78
CA GLU A 368 -6.25 -15.49 11.04
C GLU A 368 -6.65 -14.03 10.91
N ILE A 369 -7.85 -13.68 11.38
CA ILE A 369 -8.36 -12.31 11.35
C ILE A 369 -8.58 -11.82 12.78
N HIS A 370 -7.99 -10.67 13.09
CA HIS A 370 -8.12 -9.96 14.36
C HIS A 370 -8.97 -8.71 14.15
N VAL A 371 -10.19 -8.71 14.68
CA VAL A 371 -11.08 -7.55 14.64
C VAL A 371 -10.96 -6.81 15.97
N LEU A 372 -10.22 -5.70 16.01
CA LEU A 372 -9.82 -5.08 17.27
C LEU A 372 -10.93 -4.22 17.89
N THR A 373 -11.44 -3.26 17.13
CA THR A 373 -12.47 -2.28 17.54
C THR A 373 -13.31 -1.87 16.34
N ASP A 374 -13.47 -2.80 15.40
CA ASP A 374 -13.93 -2.53 14.04
C ASP A 374 -15.07 -3.46 13.62
N SER A 375 -15.53 -3.30 12.37
CA SER A 375 -16.54 -4.16 11.76
C SER A 375 -15.97 -5.09 10.67
N LEU A 376 -16.36 -6.36 10.74
CA LEU A 376 -16.06 -7.36 9.72
C LEU A 376 -17.37 -7.98 9.22
N SER A 377 -17.56 -8.03 7.91
CA SER A 377 -18.70 -8.71 7.27
C SER A 377 -18.20 -9.91 6.46
N ILE A 378 -18.77 -11.08 6.72
CA ILE A 378 -18.43 -12.35 6.07
C ILE A 378 -19.70 -12.93 5.46
N SER A 379 -19.74 -13.01 4.13
CA SER A 379 -20.83 -13.60 3.37
C SER A 379 -20.40 -14.86 2.61
N GLY A 380 -19.13 -15.25 2.67
CA GLY A 380 -18.60 -16.44 1.99
C GLY A 380 -17.11 -16.67 2.29
N GLY A 381 -16.54 -17.70 1.65
CA GLY A 381 -15.12 -18.06 1.79
C GLY A 381 -14.83 -19.01 2.96
N HIS A 382 -13.55 -19.17 3.25
CA HIS A 382 -13.06 -19.96 4.39
C HIS A 382 -12.17 -19.12 5.29
N ILE A 383 -12.52 -19.03 6.58
CA ILE A 383 -11.74 -18.32 7.61
C ILE A 383 -11.09 -19.35 8.53
N ASN A 384 -9.77 -19.42 8.57
CA ASN A 384 -9.08 -20.41 9.39
C ASN A 384 -9.21 -20.13 10.89
N ALA A 385 -9.07 -18.86 11.29
CA ALA A 385 -9.24 -18.43 12.68
C ALA A 385 -9.74 -16.98 12.75
N LEU A 386 -10.57 -16.68 13.76
CA LEU A 386 -11.17 -15.37 13.92
C LEU A 386 -11.19 -14.93 15.39
N ASP A 387 -10.63 -13.76 15.66
CA ASP A 387 -10.59 -13.15 16.98
C ASP A 387 -11.33 -11.81 16.94
N ALA A 388 -12.53 -11.77 17.52
CA ALA A 388 -13.34 -10.58 17.71
C ALA A 388 -13.05 -9.96 19.08
N TRP A 389 -12.22 -8.92 19.12
CA TRP A 389 -11.81 -8.25 20.35
C TRP A 389 -12.90 -7.31 20.88
N ARG A 390 -12.62 -6.71 22.03
CA ARG A 390 -13.56 -5.84 22.75
C ARG A 390 -14.11 -4.72 21.84
N ASN A 391 -15.43 -4.56 21.83
CA ASN A 391 -16.16 -3.56 21.03
C ASN A 391 -16.12 -3.79 19.51
N SER A 392 -15.61 -4.91 19.02
CA SER A 392 -15.72 -5.27 17.60
C SER A 392 -17.10 -5.82 17.25
N VAL A 393 -17.46 -5.74 15.97
CA VAL A 393 -18.67 -6.31 15.40
C VAL A 393 -18.31 -7.24 14.26
N VAL A 394 -18.71 -8.50 14.34
CA VAL A 394 -18.59 -9.46 13.25
C VAL A 394 -19.98 -9.85 12.76
N ASN A 395 -20.26 -9.63 11.48
CA ASN A 395 -21.47 -10.04 10.80
C ASN A 395 -21.17 -11.24 9.91
N ILE A 396 -21.88 -12.34 10.11
CA ILE A 396 -21.66 -13.61 9.42
C ILE A 396 -22.97 -14.03 8.77
N SER A 397 -23.02 -14.00 7.44
CA SER A 397 -24.14 -14.51 6.64
C SER A 397 -23.74 -15.70 5.76
N GLY A 398 -22.46 -16.06 5.73
CA GLY A 398 -21.99 -17.21 4.98
C GLY A 398 -20.55 -17.60 5.27
N GLY A 399 -20.05 -18.57 4.51
CA GLY A 399 -18.70 -19.09 4.59
C GLY A 399 -18.49 -20.22 5.61
N THR A 400 -17.26 -20.70 5.65
CA THR A 400 -16.84 -21.79 6.54
C THR A 400 -15.74 -21.31 7.46
N PHE A 401 -15.64 -21.93 8.64
CA PHE A 401 -14.73 -21.52 9.69
C PHE A 401 -13.88 -22.70 10.15
N GLY A 402 -12.63 -22.45 10.51
CA GLY A 402 -11.80 -23.39 11.24
C GLY A 402 -12.23 -23.52 12.71
N ASP A 403 -11.43 -24.23 13.50
CA ASP A 403 -11.80 -24.61 14.86
C ASP A 403 -11.60 -23.47 15.90
N SER A 404 -10.91 -22.38 15.51
CA SER A 404 -10.62 -21.25 16.39
C SER A 404 -11.50 -20.05 16.08
N PHE A 405 -12.37 -19.71 17.04
CA PHE A 405 -13.14 -18.47 17.02
C PHE A 405 -13.19 -17.92 18.45
N GLU A 406 -12.50 -16.83 18.70
CA GLU A 406 -12.58 -16.09 19.96
C GLU A 406 -13.49 -14.87 19.83
N ALA A 407 -14.50 -14.78 20.68
CA ALA A 407 -15.32 -13.58 20.89
C ALA A 407 -15.05 -13.03 22.29
N ALA A 408 -14.29 -11.94 22.35
CA ALA A 408 -13.94 -11.26 23.58
C ALA A 408 -15.16 -10.59 24.24
N LEU A 409 -14.98 -10.14 25.48
CA LEU A 409 -16.01 -9.40 26.20
C LEU A 409 -16.38 -8.10 25.45
N GLU A 410 -17.65 -7.70 25.48
CA GLU A 410 -18.19 -6.52 24.77
C GLU A 410 -18.07 -6.57 23.22
N SER A 411 -17.61 -7.68 22.63
CA SER A 411 -17.74 -7.89 21.18
C SER A 411 -19.15 -8.32 20.81
N THR A 412 -19.53 -8.13 19.55
CA THR A 412 -20.80 -8.59 18.99
C THR A 412 -20.55 -9.51 17.80
N VAL A 413 -21.14 -10.70 17.81
CA VAL A 413 -21.14 -11.63 16.67
C VAL A 413 -22.59 -11.86 16.24
N ASN A 414 -22.90 -11.47 15.01
CA ASN A 414 -24.22 -11.58 14.41
C ASN A 414 -24.20 -12.66 13.34
N PHE A 415 -24.99 -13.72 13.53
CA PHE A 415 -25.21 -14.74 12.51
C PHE A 415 -26.52 -14.48 11.78
N SER A 416 -26.51 -14.53 10.45
CA SER A 416 -27.69 -14.49 9.60
C SER A 416 -27.79 -15.80 8.81
N GLY A 417 -28.94 -16.46 8.91
CA GLY A 417 -29.09 -17.79 8.34
C GLY A 417 -30.52 -18.27 8.19
N THR A 418 -30.67 -19.44 7.58
CA THR A 418 -31.97 -20.05 7.25
C THR A 418 -32.48 -20.99 8.34
N SER A 419 -31.61 -21.42 9.25
CA SER A 419 -32.00 -22.19 10.44
C SER A 419 -30.93 -22.14 11.52
N PHE A 420 -31.36 -22.19 12.79
CA PHE A 420 -30.48 -22.31 13.94
C PHE A 420 -31.05 -23.25 15.01
N ALA A 421 -30.15 -23.92 15.73
CA ALA A 421 -30.44 -24.87 16.80
C ALA A 421 -29.44 -24.72 17.94
N ILE A 422 -29.88 -25.00 19.15
CA ILE A 422 -29.02 -25.12 20.35
C ILE A 422 -29.02 -26.58 20.80
N ASP A 423 -27.83 -27.17 20.89
CA ASP A 423 -27.60 -28.58 21.22
C ASP A 423 -28.45 -29.52 20.34
N GLY A 424 -28.59 -29.16 19.06
CA GLY A 424 -29.38 -29.89 18.07
C GLY A 424 -30.90 -29.69 18.17
N VAL A 425 -31.39 -28.86 19.09
CA VAL A 425 -32.81 -28.50 19.21
C VAL A 425 -33.08 -27.19 18.47
N PRO A 426 -33.97 -27.16 17.44
CA PRO A 426 -34.28 -25.94 16.71
C PRO A 426 -34.81 -24.82 17.60
N ILE A 427 -34.37 -23.58 17.35
CA ILE A 427 -34.82 -22.40 18.09
C ILE A 427 -36.18 -21.94 17.54
N GLN A 428 -37.25 -22.19 18.31
CA GLN A 428 -38.62 -21.93 17.86
C GLN A 428 -39.04 -20.45 17.88
N GLU A 429 -38.32 -19.61 18.62
CA GLU A 429 -38.64 -18.19 18.82
C GLU A 429 -38.14 -17.29 17.70
N LEU A 430 -37.41 -17.83 16.73
CA LEU A 430 -36.87 -17.06 15.61
C LEU A 430 -38.01 -16.48 14.75
N GLN A 431 -37.92 -15.19 14.51
CA GLN A 431 -38.78 -14.46 13.59
C GLN A 431 -37.93 -13.94 12.45
N LEU A 432 -38.47 -13.99 11.23
CA LEU A 432 -37.79 -13.52 10.04
C LEU A 432 -37.36 -12.05 10.21
N GLY A 433 -36.07 -11.78 9.96
CA GLY A 433 -35.46 -10.45 10.02
C GLY A 433 -35.29 -9.86 11.42
N ASN A 434 -35.75 -10.54 12.48
CA ASN A 434 -35.63 -10.07 13.87
C ASN A 434 -34.48 -10.80 14.57
N PRO A 435 -33.43 -10.07 15.02
CA PRO A 435 -32.34 -10.68 15.76
C PRO A 435 -32.81 -11.23 17.11
N LEU A 436 -32.36 -12.45 17.44
CA LEU A 436 -32.53 -13.07 18.75
C LEU A 436 -31.15 -13.24 19.40
N GLU A 437 -30.99 -12.74 20.63
CA GLU A 437 -29.78 -12.91 21.41
C GLU A 437 -29.69 -14.31 22.03
N ILE A 438 -28.54 -14.96 21.87
CA ILE A 438 -28.23 -16.25 22.50
C ILE A 438 -27.45 -15.98 23.79
N ALA A 439 -28.18 -15.92 24.90
CA ALA A 439 -27.60 -15.73 26.23
C ALA A 439 -26.95 -17.03 26.80
N GLN A 440 -27.24 -18.19 26.21
CA GLN A 440 -26.70 -19.47 26.65
C GLN A 440 -25.20 -19.59 26.31
N ARG A 441 -24.46 -20.30 27.18
CA ARG A 441 -23.04 -20.63 27.00
C ARG A 441 -22.81 -22.09 27.35
N ASP A 442 -21.67 -22.60 26.90
CA ASP A 442 -21.30 -24.01 27.01
C ASP A 442 -22.31 -24.95 26.31
N VAL A 443 -22.95 -24.43 25.25
CA VAL A 443 -23.89 -25.11 24.37
C VAL A 443 -23.39 -25.05 22.94
N THR A 444 -23.85 -25.96 22.09
CA THR A 444 -23.52 -25.95 20.65
C THR A 444 -24.58 -25.15 19.88
N LEU A 445 -24.17 -24.04 19.28
CA LEU A 445 -24.96 -23.34 18.27
C LEU A 445 -24.68 -23.98 16.91
N SER A 446 -25.71 -24.51 16.26
CA SER A 446 -25.60 -25.09 14.92
C SER A 446 -26.71 -24.59 14.01
N GLY A 447 -26.54 -24.76 12.71
CA GLY A 447 -27.52 -24.26 11.73
C GLY A 447 -26.96 -24.15 10.33
N PHE A 448 -27.71 -23.45 9.49
CA PHE A 448 -27.33 -23.09 8.13
C PHE A 448 -27.37 -21.57 7.99
N LEU A 449 -26.28 -21.00 7.48
CA LEU A 449 -26.17 -19.57 7.17
C LEU A 449 -26.98 -19.20 5.91
N ALA A 450 -26.98 -17.93 5.54
CA ALA A 450 -27.79 -17.42 4.44
C ALA A 450 -27.35 -18.00 3.09
N ASP A 451 -26.05 -18.21 2.92
CA ASP A 451 -25.44 -18.86 1.75
C ASP A 451 -25.57 -20.41 1.76
N GLY A 452 -26.28 -20.97 2.75
CA GLY A 452 -26.47 -22.41 2.91
C GLY A 452 -25.29 -23.16 3.56
N SER A 453 -24.22 -22.46 3.96
CA SER A 453 -23.10 -23.09 4.66
C SER A 453 -23.49 -23.56 6.07
N PRO A 454 -23.08 -24.77 6.49
CA PRO A 454 -23.38 -25.27 7.83
C PRO A 454 -22.44 -24.65 8.88
N ILE A 455 -22.98 -24.33 10.04
CA ILE A 455 -22.19 -23.94 11.22
C ILE A 455 -22.43 -24.89 12.39
N SER A 456 -21.40 -25.02 13.23
CA SER A 456 -21.47 -25.75 14.50
C SER A 456 -20.40 -25.21 15.45
N PHE A 457 -20.77 -24.22 16.26
CA PHE A 457 -19.88 -23.59 17.24
C PHE A 457 -20.25 -24.03 18.65
N LEU A 458 -19.26 -24.50 19.40
CA LEU A 458 -19.39 -24.59 20.85
C LEU A 458 -19.22 -23.20 21.44
N LEU A 459 -20.29 -22.65 22.04
CA LEU A 459 -20.30 -21.32 22.68
C LEU A 459 -19.62 -21.38 24.07
N SER A 460 -18.38 -21.85 24.12
CA SER A 460 -17.65 -22.12 25.37
C SER A 460 -17.35 -20.84 26.14
N SER A 461 -17.74 -20.77 27.41
CA SER A 461 -17.47 -19.62 28.28
C SER A 461 -16.02 -19.53 28.75
N SER A 462 -15.28 -20.63 28.59
CA SER A 462 -13.86 -20.75 28.94
C SER A 462 -13.17 -21.74 27.99
N GLY A 463 -11.88 -21.57 27.74
CA GLY A 463 -11.16 -22.48 26.84
C GLY A 463 -9.65 -22.33 26.91
N THR A 464 -8.97 -23.12 26.09
CA THR A 464 -7.53 -23.03 25.79
C THR A 464 -7.36 -22.47 24.38
N ALA A 465 -6.16 -22.01 23.99
CA ALA A 465 -5.87 -21.36 22.71
C ALA A 465 -6.16 -22.16 21.41
N SER A 466 -6.79 -23.33 21.49
CA SER A 466 -7.13 -24.21 20.36
C SER A 466 -8.60 -24.62 20.33
N SER A 467 -9.48 -23.89 21.03
CA SER A 467 -10.92 -24.12 21.08
C SER A 467 -11.64 -22.79 20.90
N SER A 468 -12.79 -22.76 20.23
CA SER A 468 -13.62 -21.55 20.18
C SER A 468 -14.02 -21.11 21.59
N VAL A 469 -13.87 -19.81 21.88
CA VAL A 469 -14.20 -19.20 23.18
C VAL A 469 -15.12 -18.02 22.94
N PHE A 470 -16.26 -18.03 23.61
CA PHE A 470 -17.25 -16.96 23.56
C PHE A 470 -17.46 -16.43 24.97
N SER A 471 -16.91 -15.23 25.23
CA SER A 471 -17.06 -14.56 26.51
C SER A 471 -18.54 -14.54 26.95
N PRO A 472 -18.84 -14.75 28.24
CA PRO A 472 -20.20 -14.54 28.78
C PRO A 472 -20.72 -13.10 28.55
N TYR A 473 -19.83 -12.15 28.26
CA TYR A 473 -20.14 -10.76 27.97
C TYR A 473 -19.99 -10.39 26.49
N ALA A 474 -19.71 -11.34 25.61
CA ALA A 474 -19.90 -11.14 24.17
C ALA A 474 -21.40 -11.21 23.86
N VAL A 475 -21.87 -10.40 22.92
CA VAL A 475 -23.25 -10.49 22.42
C VAL A 475 -23.25 -11.41 21.20
N ILE A 476 -24.04 -12.49 21.26
CA ILE A 476 -24.21 -13.40 20.13
C ILE A 476 -25.66 -13.30 19.68
N THR A 477 -25.87 -12.93 18.43
CA THR A 477 -27.22 -12.89 17.86
C THR A 477 -27.35 -13.85 16.68
N VAL A 478 -28.55 -14.38 16.51
CA VAL A 478 -28.94 -15.13 15.32
C VAL A 478 -30.15 -14.44 14.71
N THR A 479 -30.13 -14.27 13.40
CA THR A 479 -31.22 -13.66 12.63
C THR A 479 -31.64 -14.63 11.55
N LEU A 480 -32.92 -15.00 11.57
CA LEU A 480 -33.48 -15.80 10.49
C LEU A 480 -33.66 -14.93 9.25
N VAL A 481 -33.10 -15.35 8.13
CA VAL A 481 -33.27 -14.70 6.82
C VAL A 481 -33.91 -15.67 5.84
N GLU A 482 -34.51 -15.13 4.78
CA GLU A 482 -35.01 -15.98 3.70
C GLU A 482 -33.82 -16.65 3.00
N PRO A 483 -33.95 -17.92 2.58
CA PRO A 483 -32.93 -18.57 1.78
C PRO A 483 -32.70 -17.73 0.51
N GLU A 484 -31.43 -17.51 0.18
CA GLU A 484 -31.07 -16.79 -1.04
C GLU A 484 -31.53 -17.64 -2.24
N THR A 485 -32.58 -17.20 -2.94
CA THR A 485 -33.10 -17.91 -4.11
C THR A 485 -32.32 -17.50 -5.33
N ILE A 486 -31.55 -18.41 -5.92
CA ILE A 486 -30.86 -18.16 -7.18
C ILE A 486 -31.84 -18.46 -8.32
N PRO A 487 -32.14 -17.51 -9.22
CA PRO A 487 -32.98 -17.80 -10.37
C PRO A 487 -32.40 -18.98 -11.17
N GLY A 488 -33.23 -19.98 -11.48
CA GLY A 488 -32.78 -21.18 -12.17
C GLY A 488 -32.32 -22.33 -11.26
N ASP A 489 -32.19 -22.13 -9.95
CA ASP A 489 -31.98 -23.19 -8.94
C ASP A 489 -33.34 -23.85 -8.61
N TYR A 490 -33.77 -24.71 -9.52
CA TYR A 490 -35.09 -25.32 -9.48
C TYR A 490 -35.20 -26.48 -8.50
N ASN A 491 -34.09 -27.03 -8.03
CA ASN A 491 -34.11 -28.00 -6.93
C ASN A 491 -33.83 -27.37 -5.55
N SER A 492 -33.50 -26.07 -5.52
CA SER A 492 -33.18 -25.29 -4.33
C SER A 492 -32.01 -25.87 -3.53
N ASP A 493 -31.01 -26.43 -4.24
CA ASP A 493 -29.78 -26.96 -3.62
C ASP A 493 -28.66 -25.91 -3.50
N GLY A 494 -28.94 -24.67 -3.89
CA GLY A 494 -28.04 -23.53 -3.81
C GLY A 494 -27.06 -23.42 -4.97
N ILE A 495 -27.18 -24.27 -6.01
CA ILE A 495 -26.27 -24.30 -7.16
C ILE A 495 -27.06 -24.52 -8.46
N VAL A 496 -27.05 -23.56 -9.39
CA VAL A 496 -27.70 -23.72 -10.70
C VAL A 496 -26.86 -24.64 -11.59
N ASN A 497 -27.23 -25.91 -11.68
CA ASN A 497 -26.48 -26.94 -12.40
C ASN A 497 -27.38 -27.88 -13.21
N LEU A 498 -26.83 -29.03 -13.62
CA LEU A 498 -27.56 -30.01 -14.45
C LEU A 498 -28.70 -30.73 -13.68
N ALA A 499 -28.66 -30.73 -12.36
CA ALA A 499 -29.76 -31.21 -11.52
C ALA A 499 -31.00 -30.34 -11.71
N ASP A 500 -30.85 -29.02 -11.78
CA ASP A 500 -31.95 -28.07 -12.03
C ASP A 500 -32.53 -28.19 -13.42
N TYR A 501 -31.67 -28.42 -14.42
CA TYR A 501 -32.12 -28.75 -15.77
C TYR A 501 -33.05 -29.96 -15.75
N THR A 502 -32.74 -30.96 -14.92
CA THR A 502 -33.58 -32.15 -14.79
C THR A 502 -34.93 -31.81 -14.15
N VAL A 503 -34.96 -30.90 -13.16
CA VAL A 503 -36.22 -30.39 -12.58
C VAL A 503 -37.04 -29.64 -13.64
N TRP A 504 -36.43 -28.74 -14.41
CA TRP A 504 -37.09 -28.04 -15.51
C TRP A 504 -37.66 -29.02 -16.53
N ARG A 505 -36.85 -29.96 -17.03
CA ARG A 505 -37.29 -30.94 -18.03
C ARG A 505 -38.44 -31.81 -17.55
N ASN A 506 -38.43 -32.21 -16.28
CA ASN A 506 -39.49 -33.05 -15.72
C ASN A 506 -40.81 -32.29 -15.55
N ASN A 507 -40.76 -30.97 -15.43
CA ASN A 507 -41.92 -30.11 -15.27
C ASN A 507 -42.31 -29.37 -16.56
N LEU A 508 -41.63 -29.60 -17.68
CA LEU A 508 -41.89 -28.91 -18.95
C LEU A 508 -43.36 -29.05 -19.39
N GLY A 509 -44.03 -27.91 -19.59
CA GLY A 509 -45.44 -27.80 -19.92
C GLY A 509 -46.39 -27.85 -18.72
N ALA A 510 -45.87 -27.89 -17.49
CA ALA A 510 -46.68 -27.73 -16.29
C ALA A 510 -47.26 -26.31 -16.21
N THR A 511 -48.47 -26.20 -15.67
CA THR A 511 -49.17 -24.91 -15.48
C THR A 511 -49.80 -24.89 -14.10
N GLY A 512 -49.83 -23.71 -13.46
CA GLY A 512 -50.38 -23.54 -12.11
C GLY A 512 -49.49 -22.69 -11.22
N ALA A 513 -49.93 -22.46 -9.98
CA ALA A 513 -49.15 -21.72 -9.00
C ALA A 513 -48.06 -22.60 -8.37
N SER A 514 -46.95 -21.99 -7.98
CA SER A 514 -45.86 -22.61 -7.19
C SER A 514 -45.16 -23.78 -7.90
N LEU A 515 -44.85 -23.62 -9.19
CA LEU A 515 -44.05 -24.59 -9.94
C LEU A 515 -42.55 -24.36 -9.64
N ALA A 516 -41.85 -25.40 -9.21
CA ALA A 516 -40.43 -25.30 -8.84
C ALA A 516 -39.51 -24.83 -9.99
N ALA A 517 -39.94 -25.05 -11.24
CA ALA A 517 -39.20 -24.67 -12.45
C ALA A 517 -39.82 -23.51 -13.23
N ASP A 518 -40.71 -22.74 -12.60
CA ASP A 518 -41.26 -21.48 -13.14
C ASP A 518 -40.34 -20.34 -12.67
N GLY A 519 -39.22 -20.19 -13.36
CA GLY A 519 -38.17 -19.23 -13.03
C GLY A 519 -38.50 -17.80 -13.45
N ASN A 520 -39.46 -17.60 -14.35
CA ASN A 520 -39.93 -16.26 -14.75
C ASN A 520 -41.20 -15.80 -14.01
N GLY A 521 -41.86 -16.70 -13.25
CA GLY A 521 -43.01 -16.43 -12.42
C GLY A 521 -44.33 -16.26 -13.19
N ASP A 522 -44.42 -16.75 -14.42
CA ASP A 522 -45.61 -16.62 -15.27
C ASP A 522 -46.64 -17.75 -15.10
N SER A 523 -46.38 -18.66 -14.15
CA SER A 523 -47.21 -19.84 -13.84
C SER A 523 -47.22 -20.91 -14.93
N VAL A 524 -46.25 -20.92 -15.83
CA VAL A 524 -46.05 -21.92 -16.89
C VAL A 524 -44.56 -22.32 -16.93
N VAL A 525 -44.26 -23.62 -16.90
CA VAL A 525 -42.88 -24.09 -17.13
C VAL A 525 -42.65 -24.27 -18.63
N ASP A 526 -41.92 -23.37 -19.26
CA ASP A 526 -41.63 -23.40 -20.70
C ASP A 526 -40.17 -23.03 -21.07
N ALA A 527 -39.96 -22.57 -22.31
CA ALA A 527 -38.64 -22.22 -22.80
C ALA A 527 -38.06 -20.95 -22.17
N ALA A 528 -38.89 -20.06 -21.63
CA ALA A 528 -38.45 -18.88 -20.90
C ALA A 528 -37.74 -19.27 -19.59
N ASP A 529 -38.24 -20.27 -18.87
CA ASP A 529 -37.61 -20.80 -17.65
C ASP A 529 -36.30 -21.53 -17.94
N TYR A 530 -36.21 -22.20 -19.08
CA TYR A 530 -34.92 -22.70 -19.56
C TYR A 530 -33.93 -21.56 -19.82
N GLY A 531 -34.43 -20.42 -20.32
CA GLY A 531 -33.67 -19.19 -20.46
C GLY A 531 -33.10 -18.70 -19.12
N VAL A 532 -33.95 -18.66 -18.09
CA VAL A 532 -33.55 -18.30 -16.71
C VAL A 532 -32.46 -19.24 -16.20
N TRP A 533 -32.67 -20.56 -16.25
CA TRP A 533 -31.66 -21.54 -15.86
C TRP A 533 -30.35 -21.38 -16.64
N LYS A 534 -30.44 -21.17 -17.96
CA LYS A 534 -29.26 -21.06 -18.82
C LYS A 534 -28.44 -19.80 -18.53
N GLU A 535 -29.12 -18.69 -18.25
CA GLU A 535 -28.49 -17.42 -17.87
C GLU A 535 -27.75 -17.53 -16.53
N HIS A 536 -28.27 -18.36 -15.62
CA HIS A 536 -27.73 -18.51 -14.28
C HIS A 536 -26.89 -19.79 -14.12
N PHE A 537 -26.68 -20.57 -15.18
CA PHE A 537 -25.97 -21.84 -15.11
C PHE A 537 -24.53 -21.67 -14.59
N GLY A 538 -24.21 -22.38 -13.53
CA GLY A 538 -22.93 -22.30 -12.83
C GLY A 538 -22.88 -21.26 -11.70
N GLN A 539 -23.97 -20.51 -11.46
CA GLN A 539 -24.10 -19.67 -10.28
C GLN A 539 -24.34 -20.53 -9.02
N SER A 540 -23.75 -20.11 -7.91
CA SER A 540 -23.95 -20.68 -6.58
C SER A 540 -24.12 -19.57 -5.56
N ALA A 541 -24.81 -19.85 -4.45
CA ALA A 541 -25.07 -18.87 -3.37
C ALA A 541 -23.76 -18.31 -2.77
N SER A 542 -22.64 -19.04 -2.95
CA SER A 542 -21.29 -18.57 -2.66
C SER A 542 -20.56 -18.14 -3.94
N GLY A 543 -20.43 -16.83 -4.17
CA GLY A 543 -19.35 -16.25 -4.99
C GLY A 543 -19.59 -16.05 -6.50
N SER A 544 -19.53 -14.78 -6.89
CA SER A 544 -19.15 -14.18 -8.19
C SER A 544 -19.65 -14.84 -9.47
N ALA A 545 -20.42 -14.07 -10.25
CA ALA A 545 -20.60 -14.28 -11.68
C ALA A 545 -19.23 -14.32 -12.37
N GLY A 546 -18.64 -15.52 -12.48
CA GLY A 546 -17.65 -15.79 -13.49
C GLY A 546 -18.34 -15.52 -14.82
N ALA A 547 -17.98 -14.41 -15.45
CA ALA A 547 -18.38 -14.13 -16.82
C ALA A 547 -18.14 -15.43 -17.61
N ILE A 548 -19.23 -16.04 -18.06
CA ILE A 548 -19.16 -17.17 -18.97
C ILE A 548 -18.44 -16.58 -20.18
N THR A 549 -17.14 -16.85 -20.30
CA THR A 549 -16.42 -16.60 -21.54
C THR A 549 -17.25 -17.31 -22.57
N THR A 550 -17.93 -16.54 -23.43
CA THR A 550 -18.71 -17.06 -24.53
C THR A 550 -17.85 -18.13 -25.19
N VAL A 551 -18.23 -19.40 -25.03
CA VAL A 551 -17.58 -20.49 -25.73
C VAL A 551 -17.65 -20.08 -27.19
N PRO A 552 -16.53 -19.82 -27.88
CA PRO A 552 -16.59 -19.47 -29.28
C PRO A 552 -17.20 -20.68 -29.97
N GLU A 553 -18.43 -20.55 -30.47
CA GLU A 553 -18.95 -21.53 -31.41
C GLU A 553 -17.91 -21.63 -32.52
N PRO A 554 -17.43 -22.82 -32.91
CA PRO A 554 -16.54 -22.95 -34.04
C PRO A 554 -17.30 -22.39 -35.24
N GLY A 555 -16.93 -21.16 -35.65
CA GLY A 555 -17.64 -20.43 -36.68
C GLY A 555 -17.86 -21.33 -37.89
N ALA A 556 -19.06 -21.28 -38.47
CA ALA A 556 -19.47 -22.10 -39.61
C ALA A 556 -18.43 -22.12 -40.76
N GLU A 557 -17.52 -21.14 -40.82
CA GLU A 557 -16.38 -21.08 -41.72
C GLU A 557 -15.36 -22.23 -41.54
N GLY A 558 -15.11 -22.69 -40.31
CA GLY A 558 -14.23 -23.83 -40.04
C GLY A 558 -14.80 -25.16 -40.53
N LEU A 559 -16.11 -25.35 -40.41
CA LEU A 559 -16.83 -26.50 -40.96
C LEU A 559 -16.94 -26.43 -42.49
N LEU A 560 -17.05 -25.23 -43.07
CA LEU A 560 -17.06 -25.02 -44.52
C LEU A 560 -15.68 -25.32 -45.15
N LEU A 561 -14.59 -24.92 -44.48
CA LEU A 561 -13.22 -25.23 -44.90
C LEU A 561 -12.91 -26.73 -44.79
N LEU A 562 -13.38 -27.42 -43.74
CA LEU A 562 -13.23 -28.87 -43.61
C LEU A 562 -14.04 -29.63 -44.66
N ALA A 563 -15.26 -29.18 -44.98
CA ALA A 563 -16.10 -29.76 -46.01
C ALA A 563 -15.49 -29.56 -47.42
N LEU A 564 -14.93 -28.38 -47.71
CA LEU A 564 -14.22 -28.08 -48.96
C LEU A 564 -12.91 -28.88 -49.10
N ALA A 565 -12.18 -29.08 -47.99
CA ALA A 565 -10.98 -29.92 -47.97
C ALA A 565 -11.31 -31.40 -48.22
N MET A 566 -12.39 -31.93 -47.65
CA MET A 566 -12.85 -33.30 -47.92
C MET A 566 -13.35 -33.48 -49.37
N LEU A 567 -13.97 -32.45 -49.97
CA LEU A 567 -14.39 -32.47 -51.37
C LEU A 567 -13.19 -32.40 -52.35
N ALA A 568 -12.11 -31.69 -51.99
CA ALA A 568 -10.88 -31.62 -52.76
C ALA A 568 -10.07 -32.94 -52.74
N VAL A 569 -10.17 -33.72 -51.66
CA VAL A 569 -9.58 -35.07 -51.58
C VAL A 569 -10.40 -36.09 -52.38
N ALA A 570 -11.73 -35.98 -52.38
CA ALA A 570 -12.61 -36.88 -53.13
C ALA A 570 -12.52 -36.71 -54.67
N THR A 571 -12.09 -35.55 -55.16
CA THR A 571 -11.96 -35.26 -56.62
C THR A 571 -10.61 -35.67 -57.21
N ARG A 572 -9.64 -36.13 -56.39
CA ARG A 572 -8.37 -36.70 -56.85
C ARG A 572 -8.40 -38.23 -56.88
N LEU A 573 -9.37 -38.81 -57.58
CA LEU A 573 -9.28 -40.20 -58.02
C LEU A 573 -8.54 -40.25 -59.37
N PRO A 574 -7.45 -41.03 -59.51
CA PRO A 574 -6.69 -41.12 -60.75
C PRO A 574 -7.49 -41.90 -61.80
N GLY A 575 -7.84 -41.24 -62.90
CA GLY A 575 -8.32 -41.91 -64.11
C GLY A 575 -7.23 -42.78 -64.71
N SER A 576 -7.39 -44.09 -64.60
CA SER A 576 -6.60 -45.09 -65.32
C SER A 576 -6.85 -44.97 -66.84
N LYS A 577 -5.77 -44.86 -67.60
CA LYS A 577 -5.73 -45.19 -69.03
C LYS A 577 -4.89 -46.46 -69.20
N GLN A 578 -5.54 -47.46 -69.81
CA GLN A 578 -5.05 -48.75 -70.31
C GLN A 578 -4.68 -49.81 -69.28
#